data_AF-A0A5N6DY24-F1
#
_entry.id   AF-A0A5N6DY24-F1
#
_cell.length_a   1.000
_cell.length_b   1.000
_cell.length_c   1.000
_cell.angle_alpha   90.00
_cell.angle_beta   90.00
_cell.angle_gamma   90.00
#
_symmetry.space_group_name_H-M   'P 1'
#
loop_
_entity.id
_entity.type
_entity.pdbx_description
1 polymer ?
#
loop_
_entity_poly.entity_id
_entity_poly.type
_entity_poly.pdbx_seq_one_letter_code
_entity_poly.pdbx_strand_id
1 'polypeptide(L)'
;MRTWENRNKAPQQPIPSTQLQGTIPRVAHLISTAERPVLIAGHGVLNNPKAPSLLSELSALAHVPVATTFLGLGCFGETKAEALHMVGMHGAVYANYAVQKADLILALGARLDERSASDAESFAPKAMEAERSSRSGIIQFDIEPENVNKVVQVTEAVLGDLSDKLPRLISHLQRGTNTSHGSNKFKHGRGSIPSHPGHKT
;
A
#
# COMPACT_ATOMS: atom_id res chain seq x y z
N MET A 1 9.92 -27.90 -26.89
CA MET A 1 8.67 -27.42 -27.49
C MET A 1 7.59 -27.47 -26.41
N ARG A 2 7.26 -26.34 -25.75
CA ARG A 2 6.18 -26.27 -24.76
C ARG A 2 4.87 -26.05 -25.50
N THR A 3 3.87 -26.90 -25.28
CA THR A 3 2.59 -26.89 -25.97
C THR A 3 1.75 -25.67 -25.57
N TRP A 4 0.93 -25.20 -26.52
CA TRP A 4 0.24 -23.91 -26.51
C TRP A 4 -1.14 -23.95 -25.84
N GLU A 5 -1.48 -25.05 -25.15
CA GLU A 5 -2.86 -25.43 -24.83
C GLU A 5 -3.44 -24.80 -23.55
N ASN A 6 -2.64 -24.07 -22.75
CA ASN A 6 -3.10 -23.59 -21.45
C ASN A 6 -3.29 -22.07 -21.35
N ARG A 7 -3.66 -21.41 -22.46
CA ARG A 7 -3.87 -19.96 -22.55
C ARG A 7 -5.34 -19.51 -22.51
N ASN A 8 -6.27 -20.43 -22.23
CA ASN A 8 -7.71 -20.16 -22.21
C ASN A 8 -8.32 -20.33 -20.81
N LYS A 9 -7.77 -19.66 -19.79
CA LYS A 9 -8.65 -19.17 -18.72
C LYS A 9 -9.29 -17.91 -19.27
N ALA A 10 -10.62 -17.90 -19.43
CA ALA A 10 -11.34 -16.66 -19.69
C ALA A 10 -10.87 -15.62 -18.67
N PRO A 11 -10.58 -14.36 -19.07
CA PRO A 11 -10.27 -13.33 -18.10
C PRO A 11 -11.42 -13.31 -17.10
N GLN A 12 -11.12 -13.65 -15.84
CA GLN A 12 -12.11 -13.50 -14.78
C GLN A 12 -12.52 -12.03 -14.82
N GLN A 13 -13.81 -11.77 -15.01
CA GLN A 13 -14.33 -10.42 -14.97
C GLN A 13 -13.88 -9.81 -13.64
N PRO A 14 -13.20 -8.66 -13.65
CA PRO A 14 -12.73 -8.03 -12.41
C PRO A 14 -13.92 -7.82 -11.49
N ILE A 15 -13.74 -8.13 -10.21
CA ILE A 15 -14.79 -7.97 -9.21
C ILE A 15 -15.21 -6.49 -9.22
N PRO A 16 -16.50 -6.15 -9.38
CA PRO A 16 -16.95 -4.77 -9.38
C PRO A 16 -16.56 -4.07 -8.08
N SER A 17 -16.13 -2.81 -8.17
CA SER A 17 -15.72 -2.00 -7.01
C SER A 17 -16.82 -1.85 -5.96
N THR A 18 -18.10 -1.93 -6.37
CA THR A 18 -19.26 -1.94 -5.47
C THR A 18 -19.29 -3.13 -4.50
N GLN A 19 -18.67 -4.26 -4.87
CA GLN A 19 -18.57 -5.46 -4.03
C GLN A 19 -17.29 -5.46 -3.17
N LEU A 20 -16.36 -4.54 -3.44
CA LEU A 20 -15.07 -4.42 -2.74
C LEU A 20 -15.05 -3.31 -1.71
N GLN A 21 -16.19 -2.70 -1.39
CA GLN A 21 -16.20 -1.48 -0.59
C GLN A 21 -15.72 -1.74 0.84
N GLY A 22 -14.48 -1.36 1.10
CA GLY A 22 -13.84 -1.44 2.39
C GLY A 22 -14.36 -0.37 3.32
N THR A 23 -14.49 -0.71 4.60
CA THR A 23 -14.92 0.24 5.62
C THR A 23 -13.71 0.78 6.37
N ILE A 24 -13.70 2.08 6.69
CA ILE A 24 -12.61 2.70 7.46
C ILE A 24 -12.28 1.95 8.76
N PRO A 25 -13.24 1.45 9.56
CA PRO A 25 -12.95 0.64 10.73
C PRO A 25 -12.20 -0.67 10.41
N ARG A 26 -12.57 -1.35 9.32
CA ARG A 26 -11.90 -2.58 8.87
C ARG A 26 -10.47 -2.29 8.42
N VAL A 27 -10.26 -1.23 7.62
CA VAL A 27 -8.91 -0.81 7.21
C VAL A 27 -8.04 -0.49 8.42
N ALA A 28 -8.56 0.25 9.41
CA ALA A 28 -7.84 0.54 10.64
C ALA A 28 -7.45 -0.73 11.41
N HIS A 29 -8.36 -1.73 11.45
CA HIS A 29 -8.07 -3.02 12.05
C HIS A 29 -6.93 -3.75 11.31
N LEU A 30 -6.98 -3.80 9.98
CA LEU A 30 -5.94 -4.43 9.15
C LEU A 30 -4.58 -3.77 9.34
N ILE A 31 -4.51 -2.44 9.38
CA ILE A 31 -3.26 -1.71 9.68
C ILE A 31 -2.72 -2.11 11.07
N SER A 32 -3.61 -2.28 12.05
CA SER A 32 -3.21 -2.60 13.43
C SER A 32 -2.74 -4.05 13.62
N THR A 33 -3.16 -4.96 12.74
CA THR A 33 -2.83 -6.39 12.81
C THR A 33 -1.70 -6.80 11.86
N ALA A 34 -1.46 -6.03 10.79
CA ALA A 34 -0.40 -6.28 9.82
C ALA A 34 1.00 -6.29 10.48
N GLU A 35 1.86 -7.20 10.00
CA GLU A 35 3.24 -7.31 10.45
C GLU A 35 4.17 -6.39 9.65
N ARG A 36 3.91 -6.23 8.36
CA ARG A 36 4.76 -5.52 7.39
C ARG A 36 3.90 -4.67 6.44
N PRO A 37 3.14 -3.67 6.96
CA PRO A 37 2.37 -2.78 6.11
C PRO A 37 3.27 -1.84 5.30
N VAL A 38 2.82 -1.46 4.10
CA VAL A 38 3.45 -0.44 3.26
C VAL A 38 2.38 0.50 2.69
N LEU A 39 2.62 1.81 2.76
CA LEU A 39 1.83 2.79 2.02
C LEU A 39 2.47 3.01 0.64
N ILE A 40 1.67 2.96 -0.42
CA ILE A 40 2.07 3.37 -1.77
C ILE A 40 1.26 4.62 -2.13
N ALA A 41 1.93 5.78 -2.13
CA ALA A 41 1.30 7.06 -2.39
C ALA A 41 1.45 7.47 -3.87
N GLY A 42 0.34 7.79 -4.51
CA GLY A 42 0.29 8.21 -5.91
C GLY A 42 -0.09 9.68 -6.09
N HIS A 43 -0.32 10.06 -7.35
CA HIS A 43 -0.71 11.41 -7.73
C HIS A 43 -1.97 11.91 -7.03
N GLY A 44 -2.92 11.01 -6.71
CA GLY A 44 -4.17 11.39 -6.04
C GLY A 44 -3.95 12.06 -4.67
N VAL A 45 -2.80 11.83 -4.02
CA VAL A 45 -2.43 12.55 -2.79
C VAL A 45 -2.19 14.04 -3.06
N LEU A 46 -1.65 14.39 -4.23
CA LEU A 46 -1.35 15.78 -4.60
C LEU A 46 -2.58 16.57 -5.06
N ASN A 47 -3.70 15.90 -5.36
CA ASN A 47 -4.94 16.55 -5.79
C ASN A 47 -5.58 17.42 -4.70
N ASN A 48 -5.16 17.27 -3.44
CA ASN A 48 -5.62 18.08 -2.33
C ASN A 48 -4.44 18.56 -1.47
N PRO A 49 -4.30 19.86 -1.18
CA PRO A 49 -3.15 20.38 -0.44
C PRO A 49 -3.03 19.84 1.00
N LYS A 50 -4.12 19.31 1.59
CA LYS A 50 -4.10 18.73 2.93
C LYS A 50 -3.63 17.27 2.95
N ALA A 51 -3.80 16.53 1.86
CA ALA A 51 -3.55 15.10 1.82
C ALA A 51 -2.08 14.69 2.07
N PRO A 52 -1.05 15.43 1.59
CA PRO A 52 0.35 15.15 1.97
C PRO A 52 0.61 15.22 3.48
N SER A 53 0.02 16.20 4.16
CA SER A 53 0.12 16.31 5.63
C SER A 53 -0.55 15.13 6.33
N LEU A 54 -1.74 14.73 5.85
CA LEU A 54 -2.49 13.59 6.40
C LEU A 54 -1.77 12.25 6.14
N LEU A 55 -1.14 12.10 4.98
CA LEU A 55 -0.28 10.95 4.68
C LEU A 55 0.89 10.87 5.67
N SER A 56 1.53 12.01 5.93
CA SER A 56 2.60 12.07 6.93
C SER A 56 2.12 11.74 8.34
N GLU A 57 0.94 12.21 8.73
CA GLU A 57 0.35 11.91 10.04
C GLU A 57 0.02 10.42 10.17
N LEU A 58 -0.61 9.82 9.13
CA LEU A 58 -0.93 8.40 9.10
C LEU A 58 0.34 7.53 9.22
N SER A 59 1.37 7.84 8.42
CA SER A 59 2.65 7.12 8.44
C SER A 59 3.30 7.17 9.83
N ALA A 60 3.35 8.35 10.44
CA ALA A 60 3.94 8.54 11.76
C ALA A 60 3.13 7.83 12.86
N LEU A 61 1.80 7.92 12.82
CA LEU A 61 0.91 7.31 13.81
C LEU A 61 0.99 5.78 13.80
N ALA A 62 0.98 5.18 12.61
CA ALA A 62 0.95 3.74 12.44
C ALA A 62 2.36 3.13 12.26
N HIS A 63 3.41 3.95 12.25
CA HIS A 63 4.79 3.56 11.97
C HIS A 63 4.93 2.76 10.66
N VAL A 64 4.24 3.22 9.62
CA VAL A 64 4.18 2.53 8.32
C VAL A 64 5.09 3.24 7.31
N PRO A 65 6.01 2.52 6.66
CA PRO A 65 6.87 3.09 5.62
C PRO A 65 6.09 3.47 4.36
N VAL A 66 6.56 4.49 3.65
CA VAL A 66 5.88 5.10 2.51
C VAL A 66 6.76 5.04 1.27
N ALA A 67 6.28 4.34 0.26
CA ALA A 67 6.80 4.42 -1.10
C ALA A 67 5.92 5.37 -1.94
N THR A 68 6.51 6.01 -2.94
CA THR A 68 5.78 6.88 -3.87
C THR A 68 5.81 6.32 -5.28
N THR A 69 4.74 6.48 -6.05
CA THR A 69 4.83 6.30 -7.50
C THR A 69 5.59 7.47 -8.13
N PHE A 70 5.99 7.35 -9.41
CA PHE A 70 6.63 8.45 -10.13
C PHE A 70 5.78 9.74 -10.09
N LEU A 71 4.47 9.62 -10.31
CA LEU A 71 3.55 10.77 -10.28
C LEU A 71 3.17 11.23 -8.86
N GLY A 72 3.55 10.46 -7.84
CA GLY A 72 3.40 10.80 -6.43
C GLY A 72 4.64 11.45 -5.81
N LEU A 73 5.75 11.61 -6.56
CA LEU A 73 6.95 12.26 -6.05
C LEU A 73 6.62 13.66 -5.50
N GLY A 74 7.16 13.98 -4.31
CA GLY A 74 6.87 15.21 -3.57
C GLY A 74 5.64 15.16 -2.67
N CYS A 75 4.81 14.10 -2.70
CA CYS A 75 3.69 13.98 -1.76
C CYS A 75 4.10 13.55 -0.34
N PHE A 76 5.34 13.10 -0.16
CA PHE A 76 5.91 12.68 1.12
C PHE A 76 7.35 13.18 1.24
N GLY A 77 7.79 13.49 2.47
CA GLY A 77 9.15 13.97 2.71
C GLY A 77 10.18 12.85 2.59
N GLU A 78 11.02 12.90 1.56
CA GLU A 78 12.01 11.85 1.26
C GLU A 78 13.14 11.75 2.30
N THR A 79 13.36 12.79 3.11
CA THR A 79 14.33 12.78 4.21
C THR A 79 13.82 12.12 5.49
N LYS A 80 12.54 11.71 5.51
CA LYS A 80 11.94 11.04 6.68
C LYS A 80 12.41 9.60 6.77
N ALA A 81 12.50 9.08 8.00
CA ALA A 81 12.95 7.71 8.24
C ALA A 81 12.01 6.66 7.61
N GLU A 82 10.73 6.99 7.47
CA GLU A 82 9.70 6.14 6.87
C GLU A 82 9.73 6.16 5.33
N ALA A 83 10.55 7.02 4.70
CA ALA A 83 10.56 7.16 3.23
C ALA A 83 11.28 5.99 2.54
N LEU A 84 10.51 5.18 1.81
CA LEU A 84 11.03 4.17 0.90
C LEU A 84 11.40 4.72 -0.47
N HIS A 85 11.09 5.99 -0.76
CA HIS A 85 11.28 6.61 -2.08
C HIS A 85 10.46 5.90 -3.18
N MET A 86 10.85 6.11 -4.44
CA MET A 86 10.06 5.70 -5.59
C MET A 86 9.98 4.17 -5.72
N VAL A 87 8.78 3.62 -5.90
CA VAL A 87 8.53 2.22 -6.30
C VAL A 87 8.36 2.12 -7.82
N GLY A 88 8.72 0.97 -8.39
CA GLY A 88 8.43 0.61 -9.79
C GLY A 88 9.64 0.09 -10.54
N MET A 89 9.50 -0.01 -11.86
CA MET A 89 10.50 -0.59 -12.78
C MET A 89 11.90 0.07 -12.65
N HIS A 90 11.94 1.37 -12.38
CA HIS A 90 13.16 2.14 -12.14
C HIS A 90 13.18 2.76 -10.73
N GLY A 91 12.38 2.19 -9.82
CA GLY A 91 12.32 2.60 -8.43
C GLY A 91 13.53 2.13 -7.61
N ALA A 92 13.56 2.56 -6.36
CA ALA A 92 14.53 2.10 -5.40
C ALA A 92 14.38 0.59 -5.14
N VAL A 93 15.50 -0.13 -5.14
CA VAL A 93 15.52 -1.59 -4.90
C VAL A 93 14.89 -1.93 -3.54
N TYR A 94 15.15 -1.12 -2.52
CA TYR A 94 14.58 -1.33 -1.18
C TYR A 94 13.08 -1.02 -1.12
N ALA A 95 12.57 -0.08 -1.92
CA ALA A 95 11.13 0.16 -2.04
C ALA A 95 10.43 -1.06 -2.64
N ASN A 96 10.95 -1.55 -3.77
CA ASN A 96 10.42 -2.74 -4.45
C ASN A 96 10.50 -3.97 -3.54
N TYR A 97 11.60 -4.15 -2.81
CA TYR A 97 11.75 -5.25 -1.85
C TYR A 97 10.73 -5.16 -0.71
N ALA A 98 10.51 -3.96 -0.14
CA ALA A 98 9.51 -3.74 0.90
C ALA A 98 8.10 -4.10 0.41
N VAL A 99 7.73 -3.66 -0.80
CA VAL A 99 6.44 -4.00 -1.44
C VAL A 99 6.30 -5.51 -1.66
N GLN A 100 7.34 -6.20 -2.14
CA GLN A 100 7.29 -7.65 -2.33
C GLN A 100 7.18 -8.44 -1.02
N LYS A 101 7.63 -7.88 0.10
CA LYS A 101 7.57 -8.49 1.44
C LYS A 101 6.39 -8.03 2.28
N ALA A 102 5.65 -7.04 1.82
CA ALA A 102 4.51 -6.48 2.52
C ALA A 102 3.39 -7.50 2.64
N ASP A 103 2.82 -7.64 3.83
CA ASP A 103 1.60 -8.41 4.05
C ASP A 103 0.35 -7.53 3.89
N LEU A 104 0.48 -6.21 4.02
CA LEU A 104 -0.57 -5.22 3.76
C LEU A 104 -0.03 -4.11 2.85
N ILE A 105 -0.76 -3.80 1.78
CA ILE A 105 -0.51 -2.61 0.95
C ILE A 105 -1.70 -1.69 1.01
N LEU A 106 -1.43 -0.40 1.24
CA LEU A 106 -2.41 0.67 1.06
C LEU A 106 -1.98 1.54 -0.12
N ALA A 107 -2.65 1.39 -1.25
CA ALA A 107 -2.48 2.23 -2.42
C ALA A 107 -3.33 3.50 -2.25
N LEU A 108 -2.69 4.64 -1.99
CA LEU A 108 -3.34 5.91 -1.70
C LEU A 108 -3.30 6.82 -2.93
N GLY A 109 -4.43 6.94 -3.63
CA GLY A 109 -4.50 7.75 -4.85
C GLY A 109 -3.54 7.26 -5.94
N ALA A 110 -3.25 5.97 -5.94
CA ALA A 110 -2.35 5.30 -6.86
C ALA A 110 -3.14 4.25 -7.64
N ARG A 111 -3.08 4.34 -8.97
CA ARG A 111 -3.75 3.38 -9.88
C ARG A 111 -3.04 2.03 -9.97
N LEU A 112 -1.87 1.90 -9.32
CA LEU A 112 -0.99 0.74 -9.42
C LEU A 112 -0.73 0.36 -10.89
N ASP A 113 -0.33 1.34 -11.69
CA ASP A 113 -0.07 1.13 -13.12
C ASP A 113 1.09 0.16 -13.36
N GLU A 114 1.19 -0.31 -14.59
CA GLU A 114 2.20 -1.26 -15.07
C GLU A 114 3.65 -0.78 -14.83
N ARG A 115 3.91 0.53 -14.70
CA ARG A 115 5.24 1.05 -14.35
C ARG A 115 5.55 0.97 -12.86
N SER A 116 4.52 1.08 -12.02
CA SER A 116 4.63 1.01 -10.57
C SER A 116 4.58 -0.44 -10.06
N ALA A 117 3.74 -1.28 -10.67
CA ALA A 117 3.55 -2.69 -10.30
C ALA A 117 4.57 -3.63 -10.98
N SER A 118 5.16 -3.22 -12.12
CA SER A 118 6.01 -4.02 -13.01
C SER A 118 5.32 -5.25 -13.62
N ASP A 119 4.80 -6.15 -12.79
CA ASP A 119 3.99 -7.31 -13.18
C ASP A 119 2.83 -7.46 -12.20
N ALA A 120 1.61 -7.31 -12.70
CA ALA A 120 0.40 -7.34 -11.89
C ALA A 120 0.13 -8.72 -11.25
N GLU A 121 0.51 -9.81 -11.92
CA GLU A 121 0.26 -11.17 -11.40
C GLU A 121 1.19 -11.53 -10.24
N SER A 122 2.37 -10.89 -10.18
CA SER A 122 3.38 -11.11 -9.14
C SER A 122 3.56 -9.90 -8.22
N PHE A 123 2.65 -8.93 -8.28
CA PHE A 123 2.67 -7.74 -7.44
C PHE A 123 2.35 -8.10 -5.99
N ALA A 124 3.30 -7.85 -5.08
CA ALA A 124 3.11 -8.04 -3.63
C ALA A 124 2.55 -9.42 -3.25
N PRO A 125 3.28 -10.51 -3.56
CA PRO A 125 2.77 -11.88 -3.39
C PRO A 125 2.41 -12.20 -1.94
N LYS A 126 3.07 -11.56 -0.96
CA LYS A 126 2.78 -11.75 0.47
C LYS A 126 1.45 -11.12 0.90
N ALA A 127 1.06 -10.00 0.31
CA ALA A 127 -0.26 -9.42 0.54
C ALA A 127 -1.36 -10.29 -0.08
N MET A 128 -1.15 -10.78 -1.31
CA MET A 128 -2.07 -11.70 -1.98
C MET A 128 -2.19 -13.06 -1.26
N GLU A 129 -1.09 -13.58 -0.70
CA GLU A 129 -1.11 -14.78 0.15
C GLU A 129 -1.91 -14.54 1.45
N ALA A 130 -1.70 -13.39 2.10
CA ALA A 130 -2.37 -13.04 3.35
C ALA A 130 -3.88 -12.82 3.18
N GLU A 131 -4.30 -12.28 2.03
CA GLU A 131 -5.70 -12.14 1.63
C GLU A 131 -6.46 -13.46 1.68
N ARG A 132 -5.85 -14.58 1.26
CA ARG A 132 -6.50 -15.91 1.29
C ARG A 132 -6.88 -16.35 2.70
N SER A 133 -6.27 -15.77 3.72
CA SER A 133 -6.59 -16.02 5.13
C SER A 133 -7.47 -14.93 5.76
N SER A 134 -7.96 -13.98 4.97
CA SER A 134 -8.76 -12.81 5.39
C SER A 134 -8.10 -11.97 6.49
N ARG A 135 -6.75 -12.01 6.58
CA ARG A 135 -5.99 -11.29 7.63
C ARG A 135 -5.41 -9.95 7.17
N SER A 136 -5.22 -9.80 5.86
CA SER A 136 -4.58 -8.65 5.24
C SER A 136 -4.86 -8.63 3.74
N GLY A 137 -4.19 -7.78 2.96
CA GLY A 137 -4.34 -7.76 1.51
C GLY A 137 -3.83 -6.47 0.86
N ILE A 138 -4.44 -6.12 -0.27
CA ILE A 138 -4.18 -4.86 -0.98
C ILE A 138 -5.43 -4.01 -0.87
N ILE A 139 -5.30 -2.79 -0.34
CA ILE A 139 -6.39 -1.84 -0.18
C ILE A 139 -6.13 -0.64 -1.07
N GLN A 140 -7.05 -0.35 -1.99
CA GLN A 140 -6.94 0.79 -2.90
C GLN A 140 -7.87 1.91 -2.49
N PHE A 141 -7.32 3.08 -2.23
CA PHE A 141 -8.04 4.33 -2.07
C PHE A 141 -8.01 5.07 -3.40
N ASP A 142 -9.18 5.25 -4.00
CA ASP A 142 -9.33 5.97 -5.27
C ASP A 142 -10.63 6.78 -5.24
N ILE A 143 -10.65 7.90 -5.96
CA ILE A 143 -11.87 8.68 -6.11
C ILE A 143 -12.75 8.12 -7.23
N GLU A 144 -12.12 7.52 -8.26
CA GLU A 144 -12.80 6.98 -9.42
C GLU A 144 -12.97 5.46 -9.29
N PRO A 145 -14.20 4.94 -9.25
CA PRO A 145 -14.45 3.50 -9.14
C PRO A 145 -13.85 2.68 -10.28
N GLU A 146 -13.67 3.28 -11.46
CA GLU A 146 -13.12 2.65 -12.66
C GLU A 146 -11.61 2.34 -12.58
N ASN A 147 -10.90 2.98 -11.63
CA ASN A 147 -9.47 2.71 -11.43
C ASN A 147 -9.23 1.48 -10.55
N VAL A 148 -10.25 1.02 -9.82
CA VAL A 148 -10.15 -0.17 -8.95
C VAL A 148 -10.11 -1.43 -9.81
N ASN A 149 -9.25 -2.39 -9.46
CA ASN A 149 -9.07 -3.65 -10.19
C ASN A 149 -8.64 -3.51 -11.67
N LYS A 150 -8.21 -2.33 -12.09
CA LYS A 150 -7.85 -2.07 -13.48
C LYS A 150 -6.55 -2.76 -13.89
N VAL A 151 -5.57 -2.82 -12.99
CA VAL A 151 -4.25 -3.41 -13.24
C VAL A 151 -3.98 -4.52 -12.22
N VAL A 152 -4.00 -4.18 -10.94
CA VAL A 152 -3.82 -5.13 -9.83
C VAL A 152 -5.19 -5.44 -9.23
N GLN A 153 -5.47 -6.73 -8.95
CA GLN A 153 -6.65 -7.12 -8.19
C GLN A 153 -6.45 -6.75 -6.71
N VAL A 154 -7.42 -6.05 -6.13
CA VAL A 154 -7.36 -5.56 -4.75
C VAL A 154 -8.40 -6.23 -3.88
N THR A 155 -8.06 -6.38 -2.60
CA THR A 155 -8.89 -7.02 -1.58
C THR A 155 -10.06 -6.14 -1.19
N GLU A 156 -9.79 -4.84 -1.03
CA GLU A 156 -10.79 -3.83 -0.67
C GLU A 156 -10.50 -2.51 -1.39
N ALA A 157 -11.55 -1.77 -1.70
CA ALA A 157 -11.48 -0.42 -2.23
C ALA A 157 -12.18 0.56 -1.29
N VAL A 158 -11.54 1.69 -1.02
CA VAL A 158 -12.13 2.80 -0.27
C VAL A 158 -12.31 3.98 -1.21
N LEU A 159 -13.56 4.18 -1.64
CA LEU A 159 -13.88 5.21 -2.62
C LEU A 159 -14.03 6.60 -2.00
N GLY A 160 -13.46 7.61 -2.65
CA GLY A 160 -13.65 9.03 -2.34
C GLY A 160 -12.35 9.79 -2.10
N ASP A 161 -12.47 11.09 -1.82
CA ASP A 161 -11.33 11.98 -1.63
C ASP A 161 -10.51 11.60 -0.38
N LEU A 162 -9.19 11.48 -0.55
CA LEU A 162 -8.25 11.15 0.53
C LEU A 162 -8.30 12.16 1.68
N SER A 163 -8.60 13.43 1.41
CA SER A 163 -8.77 14.45 2.44
C SER A 163 -10.00 14.24 3.33
N ASP A 164 -10.99 13.43 2.91
CA ASP A 164 -12.09 12.96 3.76
C ASP A 164 -11.77 11.59 4.38
N LYS A 165 -11.12 10.69 3.64
CA LYS A 165 -10.90 9.31 4.11
C LYS A 165 -9.76 9.18 5.12
N LEU A 166 -8.64 9.86 4.90
CA LEU A 166 -7.48 9.76 5.80
C LEU A 166 -7.76 10.27 7.21
N PRO A 167 -8.43 11.43 7.44
CA PRO A 167 -8.73 11.88 8.81
C PRO A 167 -9.60 10.88 9.58
N ARG A 168 -10.57 10.26 8.91
CA ARG A 168 -11.42 9.22 9.51
C ARG A 168 -10.59 8.01 9.89
N LEU A 169 -9.69 7.57 9.00
CA LEU A 169 -8.80 6.44 9.25
C LEU A 169 -7.87 6.69 10.44
N ILE A 170 -7.22 7.86 10.47
CA ILE A 170 -6.38 8.32 11.57
C ILE A 170 -7.16 8.32 12.89
N SER A 171 -8.38 8.88 12.89
CA SER A 171 -9.26 8.91 14.07
C SER A 171 -9.62 7.52 14.59
N HIS A 172 -9.74 6.52 13.70
CA HIS A 172 -9.97 5.13 14.11
C HIS A 172 -8.72 4.49 14.71
N LEU A 173 -7.54 4.75 14.16
CA LEU A 173 -6.28 4.24 14.69
C LEU A 173 -5.97 4.81 16.09
N GLN A 174 -6.18 6.11 16.29
CA GLN A 174 -5.99 6.77 17.60
C GLN A 174 -6.92 6.22 18.70
N ARG A 175 -8.16 5.84 18.34
CA ARG A 175 -9.07 5.20 19.30
C ARG A 175 -8.59 3.81 19.71
N GLY A 176 -8.08 3.04 18.76
CA GLY A 176 -7.51 1.72 19.02
C GLY A 176 -6.26 1.76 19.91
N THR A 177 -5.44 2.81 19.80
CA THR A 177 -4.25 2.99 20.66
C THR A 177 -4.58 3.36 22.11
N ASN A 178 -5.73 4.03 22.34
CA ASN A 178 -6.14 4.47 23.68
C ASN A 178 -6.83 3.37 24.51
N THR A 179 -7.29 2.29 23.88
CA THR A 179 -7.88 1.11 24.55
C THR A 179 -6.81 0.05 24.84
N SER A 180 -6.12 0.19 25.99
CA SER A 180 -5.40 -0.78 26.85
C SER A 180 -4.80 -2.14 26.35
N HIS A 181 -4.77 -2.49 25.07
CA HIS A 181 -4.31 -3.82 24.58
C HIS A 181 -3.36 -3.80 23.36
N GLY A 182 -2.87 -2.64 22.91
CA GLY A 182 -2.18 -2.53 21.61
C GLY A 182 -0.77 -1.91 21.59
N SER A 183 -0.15 -1.59 22.72
CA SER A 183 0.99 -0.64 22.76
C SER A 183 2.39 -1.23 22.48
N ASN A 184 2.53 -2.47 22.00
CA ASN A 184 3.87 -3.08 21.85
C ASN A 184 4.24 -3.64 20.46
N LYS A 185 3.38 -3.55 19.44
CA LYS A 185 3.74 -4.11 18.11
C LYS A 185 4.61 -3.19 17.25
N PHE A 186 4.45 -1.87 17.34
CA PHE A 186 5.13 -0.95 16.42
C PHE A 186 6.62 -0.68 16.72
N LYS A 187 7.18 -1.24 17.80
CA LYS A 187 8.58 -1.01 18.20
C LYS A 187 9.61 -1.91 17.49
N HIS A 188 9.18 -2.94 16.75
CA HIS A 188 10.09 -3.99 16.26
C HIS A 188 10.30 -4.03 14.72
N GLY A 189 9.75 -3.08 13.97
CA GLY A 189 9.84 -3.02 12.50
C GLY A 189 11.13 -2.45 11.89
N ARG A 190 12.20 -2.25 12.67
CA ARG A 190 13.50 -1.81 12.11
C ARG A 190 14.24 -3.00 11.51
N GLY A 191 13.80 -3.44 10.33
CA GLY A 191 14.62 -4.26 9.44
C GLY A 191 15.83 -3.44 9.01
N SER A 192 17.00 -3.77 9.55
CA SER A 192 18.27 -3.20 9.11
C SER A 192 18.43 -3.44 7.61
N ILE A 193 18.53 -2.36 6.84
CA ILE A 193 18.99 -2.40 5.45
C ILE A 193 20.40 -2.99 5.49
N PRO A 194 20.72 -4.06 4.74
CA PRO A 194 22.08 -4.55 4.67
C PRO A 194 22.98 -3.44 4.13
N SER A 195 23.96 -3.03 4.93
CA SER A 195 25.01 -2.13 4.47
C SER A 195 25.71 -2.74 3.25
N HIS A 196 25.76 -2.00 2.15
CA HIS A 196 26.56 -2.39 0.97
C HIS A 196 27.99 -2.71 1.41
N PRO A 197 28.57 -3.86 1.04
CA PRO A 197 29.99 -4.10 1.26
C PRO A 197 30.76 -3.08 0.42
N GLY A 198 31.45 -2.16 1.09
CA GLY A 198 32.23 -1.12 0.46
C GLY A 198 33.20 -1.72 -0.56
N HIS A 199 33.20 -1.16 -1.76
CA HIS A 199 34.21 -1.44 -2.77
C HIS A 199 35.54 -0.93 -2.22
N LYS A 200 36.42 -1.86 -1.81
CA LYS A 200 37.82 -1.52 -1.57
C LYS A 200 38.43 -1.23 -2.95
N THR A 201 38.74 0.03 -3.20
CA THR A 201 39.79 0.43 -4.15
C THR A 201 41.13 0.42 -3.42
#